data_AF-A0A851MGR0-F1
#
_entry.id   AF-A0A851MGR0-F1
#
_cell.length_a   1.000
_cell.length_b   1.000
_cell.length_c   1.000
_cell.angle_alpha   90.00
_cell.angle_beta   90.00
_cell.angle_gamma   90.00
#
_symmetry.space_group_name_H-M   'P 1'
#
loop_
_entity.id
_entity.type
_entity.pdbx_description
1 polymer ?
#
loop_
_entity_poly.entity_id
_entity_poly.type
_entity_poly.pdbx_seq_one_letter_code
_entity_poly.pdbx_strand_id
1 'polypeptide(L)' 'VAKDLGLQLPALRDRSVRIIDRGRMQYFALHGKTGQLVTAERIDREQLCRLVEKCVLRCELIVEEKM' A
#
# COMPACT_ATOMS: atom_id res chain seq x y z
N VAL A 1 5.77 7.42 -3.11
CA VAL A 1 5.64 5.94 -3.18
C VAL A 1 5.76 5.43 -4.61
N ALA A 2 4.83 5.73 -5.53
CA ALA A 2 4.96 5.27 -6.91
C ALA A 2 6.25 5.69 -7.60
N LYS A 3 6.62 6.98 -7.53
CA LYS A 3 7.89 7.48 -8.08
C LYS A 3 9.10 6.82 -7.41
N ASP A 4 9.05 6.61 -6.10
CA ASP A 4 10.13 5.97 -5.33
C ASP A 4 10.29 4.48 -5.71
N LEU A 5 9.19 3.84 -6.12
CA LEU A 5 9.16 2.48 -6.64
C LEU A 5 9.42 2.41 -8.16
N GLY A 6 9.73 3.54 -8.81
CA GLY A 6 9.97 3.60 -10.27
C GLY A 6 8.71 3.43 -11.13
N LEU A 7 7.51 3.45 -10.52
CA LEU A 7 6.23 3.31 -11.21
C LEU A 7 5.78 4.65 -11.77
N GLN A 8 5.59 4.74 -13.09
CA GLN A 8 5.04 5.93 -13.74
C GLN A 8 3.53 6.03 -13.48
N LEU A 9 3.05 7.23 -13.13
CA LEU A 9 1.62 7.51 -12.89
C LEU A 9 0.67 7.01 -14.01
N PRO A 10 0.96 7.21 -15.32
CA PRO A 10 0.12 6.65 -16.37
C PRO A 10 0.10 5.11 -16.36
N ALA A 11 1.23 4.46 -16.01
CA ALA A 11 1.28 3.01 -15.88
C ALA A 11 0.42 2.49 -14.74
N LEU A 12 0.23 3.24 -13.64
CA LEU A 12 -0.69 2.85 -12.56
C LEU A 12 -2.17 2.97 -12.94
N ARG A 13 -2.49 3.75 -13.97
CA ARG A 13 -3.86 3.98 -14.42
C ARG A 13 -4.35 2.87 -15.34
N ASP A 14 -3.45 2.29 -16.14
CA ASP A 14 -3.74 1.14 -17.02
C ASP A 14 -3.47 -0.23 -16.37
N ARG A 15 -2.72 -0.27 -15.27
CA ARG A 15 -2.34 -1.52 -14.59
C ARG A 15 -3.23 -1.76 -13.37
N SER A 16 -3.63 -3.02 -13.13
CA SER A 16 -4.29 -3.40 -11.88
C SER A 16 -3.25 -3.42 -10.77
N VAL A 17 -3.24 -2.37 -9.94
CA VAL A 17 -2.34 -2.27 -8.79
C VAL A 17 -3.06 -2.74 -7.56
N ARG A 18 -2.54 -3.77 -6.90
CA ARG A 18 -3.09 -4.33 -5.67
C ARG A 18 -2.04 -4.29 -4.58
N ILE A 19 -2.44 -3.78 -3.42
CA ILE A 19 -1.62 -3.84 -2.20
C ILE A 19 -2.06 -5.05 -1.40
N ILE A 20 -1.09 -5.86 -1.02
CA ILE A 20 -1.26 -7.01 -0.14
C ILE A 20 -0.58 -6.67 1.18
N ASP A 21 -1.36 -6.67 2.25
CA ASP A 21 -0.81 -6.67 3.61
C ASP A 21 -0.62 -8.13 4.04
N ARG A 22 0.39 -8.40 4.87
CA ARG A 22 0.52 -9.71 5.53
C ARG A 22 -0.50 -9.89 6.66
N GLY A 23 -1.28 -8.86 6.98
CA GLY A 23 -2.45 -8.91 7.87
C GLY A 23 -3.75 -9.31 7.17
N ARG A 24 -4.83 -9.49 7.96
CA ARG A 24 -6.19 -9.74 7.43
C ARG A 24 -6.86 -8.49 6.83
N MET A 25 -6.34 -7.29 7.09
CA MET A 25 -6.91 -6.01 6.68
C MET A 25 -5.97 -5.28 5.74
N GLN A 26 -6.54 -4.64 4.71
CA GLN A 26 -5.80 -3.76 3.80
C GLN A 26 -5.74 -2.36 4.39
N TYR A 27 -4.74 -2.10 5.24
CA TYR A 27 -4.57 -0.78 5.86
C TYR A 27 -4.14 0.31 4.88
N PHE A 28 -3.47 -0.08 3.78
CA PHE A 28 -2.94 0.84 2.78
C PHE A 28 -3.60 0.63 1.42
N ALA A 29 -3.92 1.73 0.76
CA ALA A 29 -4.36 1.79 -0.64
C ALA A 29 -3.43 2.68 -1.45
N LEU A 30 -3.39 2.49 -2.77
CA LEU A 30 -2.67 3.36 -3.67
C LEU A 30 -3.64 4.28 -4.38
N HIS A 31 -3.37 5.58 -4.36
CA HIS A 31 -4.16 6.55 -5.09
C HIS A 31 -3.79 6.51 -6.58
N GLY A 32 -4.68 5.96 -7.42
CA GLY A 32 -4.39 5.70 -8.84
C GLY A 32 -4.04 6.94 -9.69
N LYS A 33 -4.39 8.16 -9.25
CA LYS A 33 -4.02 9.40 -9.97
C LYS A 33 -2.66 9.97 -9.57
N THR A 34 -2.27 9.81 -8.31
CA THR A 34 -1.06 10.45 -7.75
C THR A 34 0.03 9.46 -7.40
N GLY A 35 -0.26 8.15 -7.42
CA GLY A 35 0.67 7.10 -7.04
C GLY A 35 1.12 7.21 -5.58
N GLN A 36 0.33 7.89 -4.74
CA GLN A 36 0.61 8.05 -3.33
C GLN A 36 -0.03 6.90 -2.56
N LEU A 37 0.71 6.37 -1.57
CA LEU A 37 0.15 5.43 -0.62
C LEU A 37 -0.71 6.24 0.36
N VAL A 38 -1.96 5.85 0.49
CA VAL A 38 -2.93 6.45 1.40
C VAL A 38 -3.40 5.37 2.36
N THR A 39 -3.76 5.78 3.57
CA THR A 39 -4.40 4.89 4.54
C THR A 39 -5.85 4.65 4.11
N ALA A 40 -6.20 3.40 3.84
CA ALA A 40 -7.55 3.00 3.45
C ALA A 40 -8.43 2.74 4.67
N GLU A 41 -7.84 2.16 5.72
CA GLU A 41 -8.52 1.83 6.97
C GLU A 41 -7.79 2.43 8.17
N ARG A 42 -8.51 2.48 9.30
CA ARG A 42 -7.95 2.97 10.57
C ARG A 42 -6.88 2.00 11.07
N ILE A 43 -5.67 2.50 11.25
CA ILE A 43 -4.56 1.77 11.84
C ILE A 43 -4.56 2.02 13.35
N ASP A 44 -4.96 1.02 14.12
CA ASP A 44 -4.90 1.06 15.58
C ASP A 44 -3.58 0.42 16.06
N ARG A 45 -2.66 1.26 16.55
CA ARG A 45 -1.31 0.84 16.94
C ARG A 45 -1.36 -0.13 18.11
N GLU A 46 -2.24 0.12 19.06
CA GLU A 46 -2.44 -0.68 20.26
C GLU A 46 -3.00 -2.07 19.90
N GLN A 47 -3.92 -2.14 18.94
CA GLN A 47 -4.46 -3.39 18.43
C GLN A 47 -3.41 -4.21 17.64
N LEU A 48 -2.57 -3.54 16.85
CA LEU A 48 -1.61 -4.20 15.95
C LEU A 48 -0.31 -4.59 16.64
N CYS A 49 0.26 -3.66 17.40
CA CYS A 49 1.62 -3.77 17.95
C CYS A 49 1.65 -3.77 19.47
N ARG A 50 0.51 -3.52 20.14
CA ARG A 50 0.37 -3.51 21.60
C ARG A 50 1.41 -2.61 22.27
N LEU A 51 2.43 -3.21 22.86
CA LEU A 51 3.48 -2.57 23.66
C LEU A 51 4.82 -2.46 22.94
N VAL A 52 4.90 -2.82 21.66
CA VAL A 52 6.16 -2.75 20.90
C VAL A 52 6.55 -1.28 20.67
N GLU A 53 7.77 -0.91 21.06
CA GLU A 53 8.31 0.46 20.90
C GLU A 53 8.35 0.92 19.43
N LYS A 54 8.73 0.02 18.51
CA LYS A 54 8.75 0.28 17.06
C LYS A 54 7.79 -0.66 16.33
N CYS A 55 6.63 -0.12 15.96
CA CYS A 55 5.64 -0.82 15.16
C CYS A 55 5.92 -0.58 13.66
N VAL A 56 6.21 -1.65 12.92
CA VAL A 56 6.45 -1.59 11.47
C VAL A 56 5.43 -2.46 10.76
N LEU A 57 4.62 -1.84 9.90
CA LEU A 57 3.70 -2.54 9.02
C LEU A 57 4.39 -2.75 7.66
N ARG A 58 4.40 -4.00 7.21
CA ARG A 58 4.97 -4.37 5.91
C ARG A 58 3.82 -4.62 4.95
N CYS A 59 3.78 -3.85 3.87
CA CYS A 59 2.89 -4.10 2.75
C CYS A 59 3.71 -4.44 1.51
N GLU A 60 3.15 -5.32 0.70
CA GLU A 60 3.69 -5.70 -0.61
C GLU A 60 2.78 -5.09 -1.67
N LEU A 61 3.38 -4.50 -2.70
CA LEU A 61 2.66 -3.85 -3.78
C LEU A 61 2.87 -4.66 -5.06
N ILE A 62 1.78 -5.17 -5.61
CA ILE A 62 1.77 -5.93 -6.86
C ILE A 62 1.21 -5.03 -7.96
N VAL A 63 1.97 -4.90 -9.04
CA VAL A 63 1.57 -4.20 -10.25
C VAL A 63 1.39 -5.24 -11.33
N GLU A 64 0.15 -5.56 -11.66
CA GLU A 64 -0.15 -6.44 -12.79
C GLU A 64 -0.12 -5.60 -14.08
N GLU A 65 0.80 -5.95 -14.97
CA GLU A 65 0.81 -5.42 -16.32
C GLU A 65 -0.18 -6.21 -17.17
N LYS A 66 -1.26 -5.58 -17.61
CA LYS A 66 -2.09 -6.13 -18.69
C LYS A 66 -1.27 -6.07 -19.98
N MET A 67 -0.85 -7.23 -20.46
CA MET A 67 -0.37 -7.43 -21.83
C MET A 67 -1.45 -7.07 -22.84
#